data_AF-A0A2C9L6K9-F1
#
_entry.id   AF-A0A2C9L6K9-F1
#
_cell.length_a   1.000
_cell.length_b   1.000
_cell.length_c   1.000
_cell.angle_alpha   90.00
_cell.angle_beta   90.00
_cell.angle_gamma   90.00
#
_symmetry.space_group_name_H-M   'P 1'
#
loop_
_entity.id
_entity.type
_entity.pdbx_description
1 polymer ?
#
loop_
_entity_poly.entity_id
_entity_poly.type
_entity_poly.pdbx_seq_one_letter_code
_entity_poly.pdbx_strand_id
1 'polypeptide(L)'
;MQRKAMLDERIASYLIKPVQRITKYQLLLKDLLTCCEEHTGEIKEALEVMMNVPKKANDAMHLSMLEGLEDSLQAYGEVLLQDNFTVWDPK
;
A
#
# COMPACT_ATOMS: atom_id res chain seq x y z
N MET A 1 -17.99 -27.39 2.20
CA MET A 1 -17.40 -26.62 3.33
C MET A 1 -17.99 -25.21 3.48
N GLN A 2 -18.21 -24.43 2.41
CA GLN A 2 -18.71 -23.03 2.51
C GLN A 2 -20.11 -22.89 3.16
N ARG A 3 -21.09 -23.75 2.83
CA ARG A 3 -22.43 -23.71 3.45
C ARG A 3 -22.45 -24.02 4.95
N LYS A 4 -21.41 -24.64 5.51
CA LYS A 4 -21.34 -25.00 6.94
C LYS A 4 -20.89 -23.82 7.84
N ALA A 5 -20.41 -22.73 7.24
CA ALA A 5 -19.86 -21.57 7.96
C ALA A 5 -20.65 -20.27 7.73
N MET A 6 -21.84 -20.31 7.10
CA MET A 6 -22.66 -19.12 6.77
C MET A 6 -21.88 -18.01 6.03
N LEU A 7 -20.95 -18.37 5.14
CA LEU A 7 -20.22 -17.40 4.33
C LEU A 7 -20.92 -17.20 2.99
N ASP A 8 -21.31 -15.96 2.71
CA ASP A 8 -22.04 -15.57 1.48
C ASP A 8 -21.15 -15.48 0.24
N GLU A 9 -19.84 -15.30 0.41
CA GLU A 9 -18.89 -15.13 -0.69
C GLU A 9 -17.78 -16.21 -0.70
N ARG A 10 -17.06 -16.31 -1.84
CA ARG A 10 -15.84 -17.13 -1.93
C ARG A 10 -14.75 -16.54 -1.04
N ILE A 11 -13.84 -17.39 -0.54
CA ILE A 11 -12.72 -16.96 0.32
C ILE A 11 -11.89 -15.82 -0.30
N ALA A 12 -11.65 -15.86 -1.61
CA ALA A 12 -10.94 -14.80 -2.33
C ALA A 12 -11.60 -13.43 -2.17
N SER A 13 -12.93 -13.36 -2.11
CA SER A 13 -13.68 -12.12 -1.90
C SER A 13 -13.45 -11.52 -0.51
N TYR A 14 -13.12 -12.34 0.50
CA TYR A 14 -12.73 -11.88 1.83
C TYR A 14 -11.26 -11.50 1.90
N LEU A 15 -10.38 -12.24 1.23
CA LEU A 15 -8.94 -11.98 1.22
C LEU A 15 -8.56 -10.65 0.56
N ILE A 16 -9.36 -10.16 -0.39
CA ILE A 16 -9.13 -8.85 -1.03
C ILE A 16 -9.61 -7.66 -0.17
N LYS A 17 -10.46 -7.89 0.85
CA LYS A 17 -11.08 -6.82 1.64
C LYS A 17 -10.06 -5.94 2.38
N PRO A 18 -8.95 -6.43 2.95
CA PRO A 18 -7.93 -5.58 3.57
C PRO A 18 -7.30 -4.59 2.58
N VAL A 19 -6.95 -5.05 1.37
CA VAL A 19 -6.41 -4.21 0.30
C VAL A 19 -7.45 -3.17 -0.14
N GLN A 20 -8.70 -3.59 -0.33
CA GLN A 20 -9.78 -2.66 -0.67
C GLN A 20 -10.04 -1.64 0.45
N ARG A 21 -9.95 -2.07 1.71
CA ARG A 21 -10.24 -1.23 2.87
C ARG A 21 -9.22 -0.12 3.02
N ILE A 22 -7.92 -0.43 2.86
CA ILE A 22 -6.87 0.59 2.95
C ILE A 22 -7.01 1.63 1.84
N THR A 23 -7.29 1.19 0.61
CA THR A 23 -7.55 2.12 -0.52
C THR A 23 -8.82 2.95 -0.28
N LYS A 24 -9.86 2.37 0.33
CA LYS A 24 -11.11 3.08 0.64
C LYS A 24 -10.90 4.21 1.65
N TYR A 25 -10.03 4.05 2.64
CA TYR A 25 -9.77 5.13 3.60
C TYR A 25 -9.21 6.39 2.93
N GLN A 26 -8.33 6.25 1.95
CA GLN A 26 -7.84 7.38 1.17
C GLN A 26 -8.99 8.13 0.47
N LEU A 27 -9.94 7.40 -0.14
CA LEU A 27 -11.09 8.01 -0.82
C LEU A 27 -11.99 8.75 0.16
N LEU A 28 -12.33 8.12 1.28
CA LEU A 28 -13.19 8.73 2.29
C LEU A 28 -12.56 9.98 2.93
N LEU A 29 -11.24 9.99 3.15
CA LEU A 29 -10.53 11.15 3.68
C LEU A 29 -10.48 12.29 2.65
N LYS A 30 -10.32 11.98 1.36
CA LYS A 30 -10.46 12.98 0.28
C LYS A 30 -11.85 13.56 0.25
N ASP A 31 -12.89 12.73 0.30
CA ASP A 31 -14.28 13.17 0.31
C ASP A 31 -14.55 14.05 1.55
N LEU A 32 -14.06 13.66 2.72
CA LEU A 32 -14.21 14.44 3.95
C LEU A 32 -13.56 15.82 3.83
N LEU A 33 -12.37 15.93 3.21
CA LEU A 33 -11.72 17.21 2.95
C LEU A 33 -12.54 18.14 2.05
N THR A 34 -13.40 17.60 1.18
CA THR A 34 -14.27 18.45 0.34
C THR A 34 -15.37 19.15 1.12
N CYS A 35 -15.70 18.66 2.32
CA CYS A 35 -16.81 19.16 3.14
C CYS A 35 -16.34 19.89 4.42
N CYS A 36 -15.03 19.96 4.67
CA CYS A 36 -14.47 20.64 5.84
C CYS A 36 -13.76 21.94 5.44
N GLU A 37 -14.23 23.08 5.94
CA GLU A 37 -13.66 24.40 5.62
C GLU A 37 -12.51 24.80 6.58
N GLU A 38 -12.55 24.32 7.83
CA GLU A 38 -11.55 24.62 8.87
C GLU A 38 -11.05 23.35 9.57
N HIS A 39 -9.92 23.47 10.28
CA HIS A 39 -9.33 22.39 11.09
C HIS A 39 -8.99 21.09 10.33
N THR A 40 -8.66 21.19 9.03
CA THR A 40 -8.38 20.02 8.17
C THR A 40 -6.99 19.38 8.38
N GLY A 41 -6.21 19.83 9.36
CA GLY A 41 -4.80 19.42 9.53
C GLY A 41 -4.65 17.92 9.70
N GLU A 42 -5.34 17.36 10.70
CA GLU A 42 -5.33 15.92 11.00
C GLU A 42 -5.87 15.07 9.83
N ILE A 43 -6.85 15.60 9.09
CA ILE A 43 -7.43 14.90 7.92
C ILE A 43 -6.40 14.80 6.80
N LYS A 44 -5.60 15.87 6.57
CA LYS A 44 -4.51 15.87 5.58
C LYS A 44 -3.38 14.92 5.99
N GLU A 45 -2.98 14.94 7.26
CA GLU A 45 -1.97 14.01 7.78
C GLU A 45 -2.44 12.54 7.66
N ALA A 46 -3.68 12.25 8.06
CA ALA A 46 -4.26 10.93 7.89
C ALA A 46 -4.31 10.50 6.41
N LEU A 47 -4.63 11.42 5.50
CA LEU A 47 -4.66 11.15 4.07
C LEU A 47 -3.26 10.78 3.54
N GLU A 48 -2.23 11.49 3.98
CA GLU A 48 -0.84 11.17 3.64
C GLU A 48 -0.45 9.76 4.10
N VAL A 49 -0.78 9.41 5.34
CA VAL A 49 -0.54 8.04 5.86
C VAL A 49 -1.28 7.00 5.02
N MET A 50 -2.57 7.21 4.72
CA MET A 50 -3.37 6.27 3.93
C MET A 50 -2.91 6.15 2.48
N MET A 51 -2.26 7.18 1.93
CA MET A 51 -1.59 7.09 0.63
C MET A 51 -0.29 6.29 0.69
N ASN A 52 0.46 6.42 1.78
CA ASN A 52 1.76 5.78 1.93
C ASN A 52 1.68 4.29 2.27
N VAL A 53 0.65 3.82 2.98
CA VAL A 53 0.54 2.39 3.34
C VAL A 53 0.47 1.46 2.12
N PRO A 54 -0.41 1.68 1.12
CA PRO A 54 -0.43 0.87 -0.10
C PRO A 54 0.88 0.95 -0.88
N LYS A 55 1.50 2.14 -0.94
CA LYS A 55 2.79 2.34 -1.60
C LYS A 55 3.88 1.49 -0.94
N LYS A 56 4.05 1.57 0.38
CA LYS A 56 5.03 0.78 1.13
C LYS A 56 4.82 -0.74 0.95
N ALA A 57 3.56 -1.20 0.93
CA ALA A 57 3.26 -2.61 0.69
C ALA A 57 3.63 -3.05 -0.74
N ASN A 58 3.39 -2.19 -1.73
CA ASN A 58 3.80 -2.42 -3.12
C ASN A 58 5.32 -2.44 -3.26
N ASP A 59 6.03 -1.49 -2.64
CA ASP A 59 7.49 -1.42 -2.63
C ASP A 59 8.08 -2.69 -2.00
N ALA A 60 7.55 -3.13 -0.85
CA ALA A 60 7.95 -4.37 -0.20
C ALA A 60 7.73 -5.61 -1.09
N MET A 61 6.64 -5.64 -1.86
CA MET A 61 6.39 -6.71 -2.84
C MET A 61 7.43 -6.71 -3.95
N HIS A 62 7.75 -5.54 -4.54
CA HIS A 62 8.81 -5.43 -5.55
C HIS A 62 10.17 -5.87 -5.03
N LEU A 63 10.52 -5.46 -3.82
CA LEU A 63 11.79 -5.83 -3.18
C LEU A 63 11.88 -7.34 -2.89
N SER A 64 10.75 -7.98 -2.53
CA SER A 64 10.72 -9.43 -2.29
C SER A 64 10.98 -10.26 -3.56
N MET A 65 10.91 -9.63 -4.75
CA MET A 65 11.20 -10.26 -6.04
C MET A 65 12.65 -10.01 -6.50
N LEU A 66 13.48 -9.29 -5.72
CA LEU A 66 14.90 -9.12 -6.02
C LEU A 66 15.65 -10.43 -5.78
N GLU A 67 16.41 -10.87 -6.76
CA GLU A 67 17.28 -12.04 -6.71
C GLU A 67 18.74 -11.62 -6.92
N GLY A 68 19.69 -12.44 -6.45
CA GLY A 68 21.12 -12.22 -6.67
C GLY A 68 21.79 -11.23 -5.69
N LEU A 69 21.11 -10.86 -4.60
CA LEU A 69 21.72 -10.14 -3.48
C LEU A 69 22.61 -11.09 -2.66
N GLU A 70 23.84 -10.68 -2.36
CA GLU A 70 24.76 -11.45 -1.51
C GLU A 70 24.31 -11.49 -0.04
N ASP A 71 23.71 -10.38 0.43
CA ASP A 71 23.21 -10.20 1.79
C ASP A 71 21.68 -10.16 1.85
N SER A 72 21.14 -10.33 3.06
CA SER A 72 19.71 -10.11 3.32
C SER A 72 19.34 -8.63 3.14
N LEU A 73 18.19 -8.34 2.53
CA LEU A 73 17.72 -6.96 2.31
C LEU A 73 17.69 -6.12 3.60
N GLN A 74 17.45 -6.76 4.75
CA GLN A 74 17.41 -6.12 6.07
C GLN A 74 18.74 -5.46 6.46
N ALA A 75 19.87 -5.93 5.91
CA ALA A 75 21.19 -5.34 6.16
C ALA A 75 21.31 -3.90 5.64
N TYR A 76 20.47 -3.52 4.66
CA TYR A 76 20.51 -2.20 4.01
C TYR A 76 19.51 -1.20 4.61
N GLY A 77 18.68 -1.59 5.58
CA GLY A 77 17.71 -0.71 6.25
C GLY A 77 16.37 -0.56 5.52
N GLU A 78 15.63 0.52 5.84
CA GLU A 78 14.33 0.81 5.21
C GLU A 78 14.52 1.30 3.77
N VAL A 79 13.70 0.78 2.85
CA VAL A 79 13.70 1.27 1.47
C VAL A 79 13.03 2.63 1.39
N LEU A 80 13.76 3.57 0.78
CA LEU A 80 13.30 4.94 0.60
C LEU A 80 12.51 5.11 -0.70
N LEU A 81 13.02 4.55 -1.80
CA LEU A 81 12.46 4.71 -3.15
C LEU A 81 12.69 3.46 -3.99
N GLN A 82 11.74 3.17 -4.88
CA GLN A 82 11.82 2.17 -5.93
C GLN A 82 11.11 2.72 -7.16
N ASP A 83 11.77 2.69 -8.31
CA ASP A 83 11.17 3.08 -9.60
C ASP A 83 11.93 2.41 -10.76
N ASN A 84 11.34 2.46 -11.95
CA ASN A 84 11.94 1.94 -13.18
C ASN A 84 12.68 3.06 -13.92
N PHE A 85 13.94 2.81 -14.29
CA PHE A 85 14.78 3.75 -15.02
C PHE A 85 15.37 3.12 -16.27
N THR A 86 15.48 3.92 -17.34
CA THR A 86 16.38 3.62 -18.46
C THR A 86 17.76 4.18 -18.11
N VAL A 87 18.78 3.32 -18.04
CA VAL A 87 20.16 3.68 -17.66
C VAL A 87 21.09 3.48 -18.86
N TRP A 88 21.99 4.43 -19.10
CA TRP A 88 23.06 4.33 -20.10
C TRP A 88 24.41 4.28 -19.38
N ASP A 89 25.15 3.20 -19.60
CA ASP A 89 26.47 3.00 -19.00
C ASP A 89 27.53 3.81 -19.78
N PRO A 90 28.32 4.69 -19.13
CA PRO A 90 29.48 5.31 -19.77
C PRO A 90 30.51 4.22 -20.11
N LYS A 91 30.89 4.14 -21.39
CA LYS A 91 31.96 3.24 -21.87
C LYS A 91 33.30 3.51 -21.19
#